data_AF-A0A6I3D1N5-F1
#
_entry.id   AF-A0A6I3D1N5-F1
#
_cell.length_a   1.000
_cell.length_b   1.000
_cell.length_c   1.000
_cell.angle_alpha   90.00
_cell.angle_beta   90.00
_cell.angle_gamma   90.00
#
_symmetry.space_group_name_H-M   'P 1'
#
loop_
_entity.id
_entity.type
_entity.pdbx_description
1 polymer ?
#
loop_
_entity_poly.entity_id
_entity_poly.type
_entity_poly.pdbx_seq_one_letter_code
_entity_poly.pdbx_strand_id
1 'polypeptide(L)'
;MKSINVTLESMTVNGEEVPLLSADLVVVRRPETDRLDWECVAFTLLMDPFPQEPVFLEMVDVVESRTLSGDALVVRSDQNRHVFRGGGDLSGLMPEDGLEPNQ
;
A
#
# COMPACT_ATOMS: atom_id res chain seq x y z
N MET A 1 -8.28 10.82 14.18
CA MET A 1 -7.34 10.25 13.20
C MET A 1 -8.17 9.77 12.02
N LYS A 2 -7.90 10.24 10.81
CA LYS A 2 -8.63 9.82 9.60
C LYS A 2 -7.84 8.71 8.91
N SER A 3 -8.55 7.69 8.43
CA SER A 3 -7.97 6.57 7.72
C SER A 3 -8.88 6.12 6.59
N ILE A 4 -8.30 5.62 5.52
CA ILE A 4 -9.02 4.88 4.48
C ILE A 4 -8.50 3.46 4.40
N ASN A 5 -9.37 2.57 3.91
CA ASN A 5 -9.02 1.19 3.58
C ASN A 5 -9.36 0.99 2.11
N VAL A 6 -8.41 0.45 1.35
CA VAL A 6 -8.55 0.20 -0.08
C VAL A 6 -8.26 -1.27 -0.33
N THR A 7 -9.21 -1.99 -0.92
CA THR A 7 -8.97 -3.35 -1.40
C THR A 7 -8.35 -3.27 -2.79
N LEU A 8 -7.31 -4.07 -3.02
CA LEU A 8 -6.49 -4.00 -4.22
C LEU A 8 -6.81 -5.15 -5.18
N GLU A 9 -6.92 -4.82 -6.47
CA GLU A 9 -7.13 -5.76 -7.56
C GLU A 9 -5.81 -6.39 -8.00
N SER A 10 -4.78 -5.56 -8.15
CA SER A 10 -3.46 -5.96 -8.62
C SER A 10 -2.37 -5.14 -7.94
N MET A 11 -1.15 -5.68 -7.96
CA MET A 11 0.02 -5.03 -7.40
C MET A 11 1.28 -5.44 -8.18
N THR A 12 2.21 -4.51 -8.33
CA THR A 12 3.60 -4.77 -8.71
C THR A 12 4.54 -4.40 -7.58
N VAL A 13 5.65 -5.11 -7.47
CA VAL A 13 6.76 -4.81 -6.57
C VAL A 13 7.99 -4.59 -7.44
N ASN A 14 8.57 -3.38 -7.42
CA ASN A 14 9.68 -2.99 -8.30
C ASN A 14 9.39 -3.25 -9.80
N GLY A 15 8.13 -3.10 -10.20
CA GLY A 15 7.67 -3.34 -11.57
C GLY A 15 7.40 -4.81 -11.92
N GLU A 16 7.63 -5.75 -11.00
CA GLU A 16 7.29 -7.16 -11.19
C GLU A 16 5.88 -7.44 -10.65
N GLU A 17 5.05 -8.08 -11.47
CA GLU A 17 3.68 -8.44 -11.10
C GLU A 17 3.66 -9.44 -9.95
N VAL A 18 2.83 -9.18 -8.94
CA VAL A 18 2.63 -10.08 -7.80
C VAL A 18 1.26 -10.76 -7.95
N PRO A 19 1.20 -12.08 -8.18
CA PRO A 19 -0.07 -12.79 -8.27
C PRO A 19 -0.80 -12.79 -6.92
N LEU A 20 -1.89 -12.04 -6.81
CA LEU A 20 -2.64 -11.85 -5.57
C LEU A 20 -3.73 -12.92 -5.36
N LEU A 21 -3.91 -13.31 -4.10
CA LEU A 21 -5.15 -13.90 -3.57
C LEU A 21 -6.07 -12.79 -3.05
N SER A 22 -5.49 -11.86 -2.30
CA SER A 22 -6.14 -10.63 -1.83
C SER A 22 -5.06 -9.64 -1.36
N ALA A 23 -5.35 -8.35 -1.40
CA ALA A 23 -4.53 -7.37 -0.72
C ALA A 23 -5.37 -6.17 -0.26
N ASP A 24 -5.00 -5.63 0.89
CA ASP A 24 -5.63 -4.44 1.47
C ASP A 24 -4.56 -3.41 1.82
N LEU A 25 -4.86 -2.16 1.53
CA LEU A 25 -4.05 -1.00 1.86
C LEU A 25 -4.79 -0.15 2.90
N VAL A 26 -4.11 0.14 4.00
CA VAL A 26 -4.58 1.11 5.00
C VAL A 26 -3.72 2.35 4.90
N VAL A 27 -4.35 3.52 4.81
CA VAL A 27 -3.65 4.81 4.78
C VAL A 27 -4.16 5.69 5.91
N VAL A 28 -3.24 6.32 6.62
CA VAL A 28 -3.52 7.19 7.77
C VAL A 28 -2.76 8.50 7.59
N ARG A 29 -3.41 9.64 7.81
CA ARG A 29 -2.72 10.93 7.93
C ARG A 29 -2.40 11.23 9.40
N ARG A 30 -1.12 11.51 9.68
CA ARG A 30 -0.65 11.91 11.01
C ARG A 30 -1.15 13.32 11.35
N PRO A 31 -1.89 13.51 12.45
CA PRO A 31 -2.38 14.82 12.86
C PRO A 31 -1.27 15.86 13.09
N GLU A 32 -0.08 15.42 13.49
CA GLU A 32 1.01 16.30 13.95
C GLU A 32 1.94 16.76 12.84
N THR A 33 1.94 16.09 11.69
CA THR A 33 2.93 16.32 10.62
C THR A 33 2.34 16.37 9.22
N ASP A 34 1.04 16.11 9.08
CA ASP A 34 0.35 15.86 7.81
C ASP A 34 0.98 14.77 6.92
N ARG A 35 1.98 14.03 7.39
CA ARG A 35 2.55 12.91 6.62
C ARG A 35 1.59 11.73 6.62
N LEU A 36 1.62 10.96 5.54
CA LEU A 36 0.89 9.69 5.50
C LEU A 36 1.77 8.58 6.08
N ASP A 37 1.13 7.70 6.83
CA ASP A 37 1.59 6.34 7.04
C ASP A 37 0.66 5.42 6.28
N TRP A 38 1.22 4.43 5.61
CA TRP A 38 0.41 3.44 4.94
C TRP A 38 1.02 2.04 5.03
N GLU A 39 0.15 1.04 5.05
CA GLU A 39 0.52 -0.37 5.14
C GLU A 39 -0.29 -1.17 4.13
N CYS A 40 0.40 -1.91 3.27
CA CYS A 40 -0.20 -2.87 2.36
C CYS A 40 0.05 -4.27 2.92
N VAL A 41 -1.04 -5.03 3.11
CA VAL A 41 -1.00 -6.44 3.48
C VAL A 41 -1.47 -7.25 2.29
N ALA A 42 -0.57 -8.03 1.71
CA ALA A 42 -0.85 -8.85 0.54
C ALA A 42 -0.78 -10.34 0.89
N PHE A 43 -1.77 -11.08 0.41
CA PHE A 43 -1.75 -12.53 0.33
C PHE A 43 -1.54 -12.91 -1.14
N THR A 44 -0.53 -13.73 -1.44
CA THR A 44 -0.12 -14.02 -2.82
C THR A 44 -0.23 -15.52 -3.14
N LEU A 45 -0.10 -15.87 -4.41
CA LEU A 45 0.05 -17.27 -4.83
C LEU A 45 1.50 -17.75 -4.72
N LEU A 46 2.46 -16.82 -4.58
CA LEU A 46 3.87 -17.13 -4.43
C LEU A 46 4.18 -17.46 -2.97
N MET A 47 5.06 -18.43 -2.76
CA MET A 47 5.46 -18.86 -1.42
C MET A 47 6.86 -18.37 -1.03
N ASP A 48 7.59 -17.81 -1.99
CA ASP A 48 8.93 -17.28 -1.77
C ASP A 48 8.83 -15.93 -1.04
N PRO A 49 9.53 -15.76 0.09
CA PRO A 49 9.49 -14.51 0.80
C PRO A 49 10.26 -13.41 0.06
N PHE A 50 9.71 -12.20 0.05
CA PHE A 50 10.45 -11.01 -0.36
C PHE A 50 11.60 -10.70 0.62
N PRO A 51 12.76 -10.26 0.11
CA PRO A 51 13.82 -9.74 0.95
C PRO A 51 13.34 -8.51 1.74
N GLN A 52 13.85 -8.34 2.96
CA GLN A 52 13.53 -7.19 3.81
C GLN A 52 14.32 -5.95 3.36
N GLU A 53 13.86 -5.32 2.30
CA GLU A 53 14.51 -4.18 1.66
C GLU A 53 13.50 -3.13 1.19
N PRO A 54 13.96 -1.90 0.86
CA PRO A 54 13.13 -0.90 0.22
C PRO A 54 12.62 -1.38 -1.14
N VAL A 55 11.36 -1.11 -1.42
CA VAL A 55 10.68 -1.45 -2.67
C VAL A 55 9.78 -0.31 -3.12
N PHE A 56 9.49 -0.24 -4.42
CA PHE A 56 8.44 0.60 -4.97
C PHE A 56 7.20 -0.25 -5.25
N LEU A 57 6.04 0.20 -4.79
CA LEU A 57 4.77 -0.46 -5.06
C LEU A 57 3.95 0.34 -6.06
N GLU A 58 3.33 -0.37 -7.00
CA GLU A 58 2.18 0.12 -7.76
C GLU A 58 1.01 -0.82 -7.50
N MET A 59 -0.15 -0.27 -7.17
CA MET A 59 -1.31 -1.01 -6.70
C MET A 59 -2.55 -0.47 -7.41
N VAL A 60 -3.50 -1.33 -7.77
CA VAL A 60 -4.76 -0.90 -8.40
C VAL A 60 -5.91 -1.10 -7.44
N ASP A 61 -6.66 -0.03 -7.18
CA ASP A 61 -7.88 -0.02 -6.35
C ASP A 61 -9.02 -0.78 -7.05
N VAL A 62 -9.64 -1.74 -6.37
CA VAL A 62 -10.78 -2.50 -6.91
C VAL A 62 -11.98 -1.61 -7.22
N VAL A 63 -12.24 -0.60 -6.38
CA VAL A 63 -13.46 0.20 -6.44
C VAL A 63 -13.34 1.29 -7.49
N GLU A 64 -12.27 2.07 -7.40
CA GLU A 64 -12.07 3.26 -8.24
C GLU A 64 -11.26 2.96 -9.51
N SER A 65 -10.72 1.73 -9.66
CA SER A 65 -9.84 1.34 -10.79
C SER A 65 -8.66 2.30 -10.99
N ARG A 66 -8.19 2.92 -9.90
CA ARG A 66 -7.09 3.89 -9.90
C ARG A 66 -5.78 3.24 -9.45
N THR A 67 -4.68 3.76 -9.97
CA THR A 67 -3.35 3.35 -9.55
C THR A 67 -2.90 4.17 -8.34
N LEU A 68 -2.54 3.47 -7.26
CA LEU A 68 -1.86 3.99 -6.09
C LEU A 68 -0.40 3.57 -6.13
N SER A 69 0.54 4.48 -5.84
CA SER A 69 1.96 4.12 -5.87
C SER A 69 2.82 4.88 -4.86
N GLY A 70 3.87 4.22 -4.37
CA GLY A 70 4.78 4.81 -3.40
C GLY A 70 5.90 3.88 -2.94
N ASP A 71 6.91 4.49 -2.32
CA ASP A 71 8.03 3.80 -1.69
C ASP A 71 7.60 3.12 -0.38
N ALA A 72 8.04 1.87 -0.20
CA ALA A 72 7.79 1.08 0.99
C ALA A 72 9.03 0.30 1.44
N LEU A 73 8.96 -0.22 2.65
CA LEU A 73 9.86 -1.24 3.18
C LEU A 73 9.09 -2.55 3.35
N VAL A 74 9.69 -3.67 2.95
CA VAL A 74 9.19 -5.00 3.32
C VAL A 74 9.47 -5.24 4.80
N VAL A 75 8.43 -5.17 5.66
CA VAL A 75 8.58 -5.31 7.11
C VAL A 75 8.27 -6.71 7.62
N ARG A 76 7.53 -7.50 6.83
CA ARG A 76 7.29 -8.93 7.07
C ARG A 76 7.01 -9.62 5.76
N SER A 77 7.56 -10.81 5.61
CA SER A 77 7.26 -11.68 4.47
C SER A 77 7.41 -13.13 4.92
N ASP A 78 6.29 -13.83 5.06
CA ASP A 78 6.25 -15.24 5.47
C ASP A 78 5.25 -16.04 4.63
N GLN A 79 5.76 -17.08 3.95
CA GLN A 79 4.97 -17.91 3.04
C GLN A 79 4.27 -17.04 2.00
N ASN A 80 2.93 -17.04 2.00
CA ASN A 80 2.12 -16.27 1.08
C ASN A 80 1.66 -14.92 1.63
N ARG A 81 2.12 -14.48 2.81
CA ARG A 81 1.72 -13.22 3.42
C ARG A 81 2.89 -12.24 3.44
N HIS A 82 2.65 -11.04 2.94
CA HIS A 82 3.64 -9.97 2.90
C HIS A 82 3.05 -8.66 3.42
N VAL A 83 3.86 -7.92 4.16
CA VAL A 83 3.51 -6.63 4.73
C VAL A 83 4.54 -5.61 4.28
N PHE A 84 4.05 -4.59 3.60
CA PHE A 84 4.82 -3.46 3.12
C PHE A 84 4.39 -2.21 3.88
N ARG A 85 5.35 -1.43 4.36
CA ARG A 85 5.07 -0.19 5.07
C ARG A 85 5.71 0.98 4.35
N GLY A 86 4.89 1.93 3.92
CA GLY A 86 5.34 3.21 3.41
C GLY A 86 5.10 4.32 4.42
N GLY A 87 5.92 5.35 4.33
CA GLY A 87 5.79 6.56 5.14
C GLY A 87 6.20 7.76 4.31
N GLY A 88 5.30 8.73 4.17
CA GLY A 88 5.45 9.86 3.26
C GLY A 88 4.40 9.86 2.17
N ASP A 89 4.82 10.08 0.93
CA ASP A 89 3.89 10.28 -0.18
C ASP A 89 3.28 8.95 -0.65
N LEU A 90 2.00 9.00 -1.02
CA LEU A 90 1.30 7.94 -1.74
C LEU A 90 0.54 8.62 -2.87
N SER A 91 0.99 8.37 -4.10
CA SER A 91 0.39 8.93 -5.30
C SER A 91 -0.94 8.25 -5.61
N GLY A 92 -1.83 8.96 -6.28
CA GLY A 92 -3.14 8.43 -6.71
C GLY A 92 -4.27 8.59 -5.69
N LEU A 93 -3.98 9.08 -4.48
CA LEU A 93 -5.02 9.53 -3.56
C LEU A 93 -5.77 10.75 -4.11
N MET A 94 -7.06 10.82 -3.85
CA MET A 94 -7.96 11.87 -4.29
C MET A 94 -8.49 12.66 -3.08
N PRO A 95 -8.87 13.95 -3.23
CA PRO A 95 -9.43 14.76 -2.16
C PRO A 95 -10.62 14.11 -1.42
N GLU A 96 -11.48 13.42 -2.17
CA GLU A 96 -12.66 12.71 -1.65
C GLU A 96 -12.34 11.54 -0.71
N ASP A 97 -11.11 11.04 -0.69
CA ASP A 97 -10.65 10.04 0.29
C ASP A 97 -10.68 10.61 1.73
N GLY A 98 -10.88 11.92 1.88
CA GLY A 98 -11.04 12.57 3.17
C GLY A 98 -9.74 12.67 3.97
N LEU A 99 -8.61 12.28 3.36
CA LEU A 99 -7.26 12.46 3.88
C LEU A 99 -6.71 13.86 3.57
N GLU A 100 -7.53 14.90 3.53
CA GLU A 100 -7.04 16.28 3.38
C GLU A 100 -6.23 16.72 4.61
N PRO A 101 -5.21 17.59 4.45
CA PRO A 101 -4.51 18.23 5.57
C PRO A 101 -5.50 18.96 6.48
N ASN A 102 -5.21 19.02 7.78
CA ASN A 102 -6.00 19.89 8.67
C ASN A 102 -5.66 21.35 8.33
N GLN A 103 -6.69 22.12 7.95
CA GLN A 103 -6.57 23.57 7.71
C GLN A 103 -6.23 24.34 8.99
#